data_AF-R8BGJ7-F1
#
_entry.id   AF-R8BGJ7-F1
#
_cell.length_a   1.000
_cell.length_b   1.000
_cell.length_c   1.000
_cell.angle_alpha   90.00
_cell.angle_beta   90.00
_cell.angle_gamma   90.00
#
_symmetry.space_group_name_H-M   'P 1'
#
loop_
_entity.id
_entity.type
_entity.pdbx_description
1 polymer ?
#
loop_
_entity_poly.entity_id
_entity_poly.type
_entity_poly.pdbx_seq_one_letter_code
_entity_poly.pdbx_strand_id
1 'polypeptide(L)'
;MARGLKYAVDKLKAAGVKVVEFEPYKQADLYKLCTTLFFTDAGKCVTELFELAGEPINSMTKWSLTHAPAEPFTLVESWKLNAQREAYRAEYHKLMKERGVDFILCPSYVGAAAEVGTTQYWAYTAMWNVLDQPSITFPTGLKADPAVDVVNADFKPLSKEDQREYDKCKNRRYAPSPTKRSSEC
;
A
#
# COMPACT_ATOMS: atom_id res chain seq x y z
N MET A 1 11.02 -3.35 -6.60
CA MET A 1 9.75 -3.10 -7.35
C MET A 1 9.92 -2.17 -8.53
N ALA A 2 10.79 -1.15 -8.46
CA ALA A 2 11.09 -0.25 -9.59
C ALA A 2 11.41 -0.99 -10.92
N ARG A 3 12.22 -2.07 -10.89
CA ARG A 3 12.51 -2.89 -12.07
C ARG A 3 11.25 -3.52 -12.69
N GLY A 4 10.34 -4.02 -11.86
CA GLY A 4 9.08 -4.59 -12.30
C GLY A 4 8.16 -3.56 -12.94
N LEU A 5 8.05 -2.37 -12.33
CA LEU A 5 7.28 -1.26 -12.90
C LEU A 5 7.86 -0.81 -14.24
N LYS A 6 9.18 -0.60 -14.32
CA LYS A 6 9.87 -0.23 -15.56
C LYS A 6 9.62 -1.27 -16.66
N TYR A 7 9.77 -2.56 -16.35
CA TYR A 7 9.49 -3.63 -17.29
C TYR A 7 8.05 -3.60 -17.81
N ALA A 8 7.06 -3.39 -16.93
CA ALA A 8 5.67 -3.28 -17.33
C ALA A 8 5.42 -2.03 -18.21
N VAL A 9 6.00 -0.89 -17.87
CA VAL A 9 5.95 0.34 -18.67
C VAL A 9 6.52 0.10 -20.07
N ASP A 10 7.70 -0.54 -20.17
CA ASP A 10 8.35 -0.80 -21.46
C ASP A 10 7.50 -1.74 -22.34
N LYS A 11 6.87 -2.76 -21.74
CA LYS A 11 5.96 -3.68 -22.46
C LYS A 11 4.69 -2.98 -22.94
N LEU A 12 4.09 -2.10 -22.12
CA LEU A 12 2.92 -1.32 -22.52
C LEU A 12 3.24 -0.36 -23.66
N LYS A 13 4.38 0.35 -23.59
CA LYS A 13 4.86 1.21 -24.69
C LYS A 13 5.05 0.42 -25.98
N ALA A 14 5.68 -0.75 -25.91
CA ALA A 14 5.89 -1.62 -27.07
C ALA A 14 4.57 -2.15 -27.67
N ALA A 15 3.52 -2.29 -26.85
CA ALA A 15 2.18 -2.65 -27.29
C ALA A 15 1.35 -1.47 -27.83
N GLY A 16 1.93 -0.26 -27.92
CA GLY A 16 1.26 0.93 -28.44
C GLY A 16 0.43 1.71 -27.41
N VAL A 17 0.52 1.38 -26.13
CA VAL A 17 -0.16 2.13 -25.06
C VAL A 17 0.57 3.45 -24.81
N LYS A 18 -0.17 4.56 -24.82
CA LYS A 18 0.35 5.88 -24.45
C LYS A 18 0.60 5.93 -22.94
N VAL A 19 1.88 5.92 -22.55
CA VAL A 19 2.28 6.08 -21.15
C VAL A 19 2.58 7.54 -20.86
N VAL A 20 1.94 8.09 -19.83
CA VAL A 20 2.21 9.42 -19.27
C VAL A 20 2.61 9.27 -17.81
N GLU A 21 3.50 10.14 -17.34
CA GLU A 21 3.85 10.18 -15.92
C GLU A 21 2.65 10.72 -15.12
N PHE A 22 2.32 10.06 -14.02
CA PHE A 22 1.21 10.46 -13.17
C PHE A 22 1.72 11.06 -11.87
N GLU A 23 1.63 12.38 -11.77
CA GLU A 23 2.03 13.10 -10.57
C GLU A 23 1.14 12.72 -9.37
N PRO A 24 1.71 12.23 -8.26
CA PRO A 24 0.97 11.89 -7.06
C PRO A 24 0.13 13.09 -6.54
N TYR A 25 -1.18 12.87 -6.37
CA TYR A 25 -2.09 13.85 -5.75
C TYR A 25 -2.35 13.52 -4.28
N LYS A 26 -2.00 14.43 -3.35
CA LYS A 26 -2.37 14.45 -1.92
C LYS A 26 -2.23 13.10 -1.16
N GLN A 27 -1.20 12.31 -1.46
CA GLN A 27 -1.02 10.95 -0.91
C GLN A 27 -0.94 10.91 0.62
N ALA A 28 -0.26 11.88 1.24
CA ALA A 28 -0.13 11.93 2.70
C ALA A 28 -1.49 12.14 3.38
N ASP A 29 -2.31 13.05 2.85
CA ASP A 29 -3.66 13.32 3.36
C ASP A 29 -4.56 12.10 3.17
N LEU A 30 -4.48 11.45 2.00
CA LEU A 30 -5.21 10.23 1.75
C LEU A 30 -4.79 9.10 2.69
N TYR A 31 -3.49 8.91 2.91
CA TYR A 31 -3.01 7.84 3.79
C TYR A 31 -3.51 8.06 5.21
N LYS A 32 -3.40 9.30 5.71
CA LYS A 32 -3.95 9.69 7.02
C LYS A 32 -5.46 9.45 7.10
N LEU A 33 -6.22 9.87 6.09
CA LEU A 33 -7.67 9.67 6.04
C LEU A 33 -8.02 8.18 6.05
N CYS A 34 -7.33 7.38 5.24
CA CYS A 34 -7.51 5.95 5.13
C CYS A 34 -7.29 5.24 6.47
N THR A 35 -6.13 5.49 7.10
CA THR A 35 -5.79 4.85 8.38
C THR A 35 -6.72 5.30 9.50
N THR A 36 -7.19 6.54 9.48
CA THR A 36 -8.18 7.05 10.45
C THR A 36 -9.52 6.34 10.29
N LEU A 37 -9.97 6.13 9.04
CA LEU A 37 -11.24 5.45 8.74
C LEU A 37 -11.24 3.96 9.11
N PHE A 38 -10.08 3.32 9.23
CA PHE A 38 -10.00 1.92 9.68
C PHE A 38 -10.32 1.74 11.17
N PHE A 39 -10.14 2.79 11.98
CA PHE A 39 -10.22 2.70 13.44
C PHE A 39 -11.10 3.80 14.02
N THR A 40 -12.27 4.05 13.41
CA THR A 40 -13.16 5.12 13.88
C THR A 40 -13.66 4.92 15.31
N ASP A 41 -13.65 3.68 15.79
CA ASP A 41 -14.00 3.26 17.15
C ASP A 41 -12.80 3.24 18.11
N ALA A 42 -11.66 3.84 17.72
CA ALA A 42 -10.39 3.76 18.43
C ALA A 42 -9.88 2.32 18.66
N GLY A 43 -10.26 1.37 17.80
CA GLY A 43 -9.85 -0.03 17.90
C GLY A 43 -10.53 -0.80 19.04
N LYS A 44 -11.60 -0.25 19.63
CA LYS A 44 -12.35 -0.88 20.73
C LYS A 44 -12.92 -2.23 20.32
N CYS A 45 -13.62 -2.32 19.17
CA CYS A 45 -14.20 -3.58 18.71
C CYS A 45 -13.14 -4.68 18.59
N VAL A 46 -11.98 -4.34 18.02
CA VAL A 46 -10.87 -5.30 17.86
C VAL A 46 -10.35 -5.73 19.23
N THR A 47 -10.13 -4.79 20.14
CA THR A 47 -9.56 -5.07 21.47
C THR A 47 -10.50 -5.91 22.33
N GLU A 48 -11.79 -5.55 22.37
CA GLU A 48 -12.84 -6.29 23.10
C GLU A 48 -13.00 -7.73 22.60
N LEU A 49 -12.86 -7.96 21.28
CA LEU A 49 -12.91 -9.32 20.71
C LEU A 49 -11.75 -10.19 21.19
N PHE A 50 -10.53 -9.64 21.28
CA PHE A 50 -9.38 -10.37 21.83
C PHE A 50 -9.55 -10.67 23.31
N GLU A 51 -10.08 -9.71 24.08
CA GLU A 51 -10.38 -9.90 25.51
C GLU A 51 -11.43 -11.00 25.73
N LEU A 52 -12.51 -10.98 24.94
CA LEU A 52 -13.56 -12.00 24.99
C LEU A 52 -13.04 -13.40 24.63
N ALA A 53 -12.15 -13.49 23.64
CA ALA A 53 -11.54 -14.74 23.23
C ALA A 53 -10.47 -15.25 24.22
N GLY A 54 -9.93 -14.38 25.08
CA GLY A 54 -8.80 -14.69 25.94
C GLY A 54 -7.48 -14.88 25.19
N GLU A 55 -7.39 -14.36 23.95
CA GLU A 55 -6.22 -14.51 23.09
C GLU A 55 -5.29 -13.29 23.15
N PRO A 56 -3.96 -13.47 23.09
CA PRO A 56 -3.04 -12.35 23.07
C PRO A 56 -3.07 -11.63 21.72
N ILE A 57 -3.14 -10.30 21.75
CA ILE A 57 -2.99 -9.47 20.54
C ILE A 57 -1.57 -9.63 19.97
N ASN A 58 -1.48 -10.09 18.72
CA ASN A 58 -0.20 -10.27 18.04
C ASN A 58 0.50 -8.94 17.71
N SER A 59 1.79 -8.98 17.40
CA SER A 59 2.62 -7.79 17.15
C SER A 59 2.12 -6.94 15.98
N MET A 60 1.61 -7.57 14.92
CA MET A 60 1.12 -6.85 13.74
C MET A 60 -0.20 -6.14 14.02
N THR A 61 -1.12 -6.77 14.76
CA THR A 61 -2.36 -6.13 15.21
C THR A 61 -2.06 -4.96 16.16
N LYS A 62 -1.11 -5.12 17.09
CA LYS A 62 -0.65 -4.02 17.95
C LYS A 62 -0.12 -2.84 17.13
N TRP A 63 0.70 -3.11 16.11
CA TRP A 63 1.18 -2.07 15.20
C TRP A 63 0.02 -1.44 14.40
N SER A 64 -0.94 -2.21 13.92
CA SER A 64 -2.11 -1.67 13.23
C SER A 64 -2.87 -0.68 14.10
N LEU A 65 -3.11 -1.03 15.37
CA LEU A 65 -3.80 -0.20 16.35
C LEU A 65 -3.05 1.10 16.70
N THR A 66 -1.76 1.25 16.37
CA THR A 66 -1.07 2.55 16.55
C THR A 66 -1.59 3.64 15.63
N HIS A 67 -2.38 3.29 14.60
CA HIS A 67 -3.06 4.25 13.74
C HIS A 67 -4.42 4.69 14.30
N ALA A 68 -4.91 4.03 15.35
CA ALA A 68 -6.17 4.39 15.96
C ALA A 68 -6.09 5.78 16.61
N PRO A 69 -7.16 6.59 16.54
CA PRO A 69 -7.26 7.80 17.35
C PRO A 69 -7.26 7.44 18.83
N ALA A 70 -6.91 8.40 19.68
CA ALA A 70 -6.91 8.21 21.13
C ALA A 70 -8.31 7.91 21.69
N GLU A 71 -9.34 8.52 21.10
CA GLU A 71 -10.74 8.33 21.49
C GLU A 71 -11.59 8.03 20.25
N PRO A 72 -12.70 7.27 20.40
CA PRO A 72 -13.63 7.02 19.30
C PRO A 72 -14.21 8.33 18.76
N PHE A 73 -14.42 8.37 17.45
CA PHE A 73 -15.16 9.47 16.85
C PHE A 73 -16.65 9.35 17.18
N THR A 74 -17.28 10.48 17.42
CA THR A 74 -18.74 10.59 17.43
C THR A 74 -19.32 10.27 16.05
N LEU A 75 -20.62 10.02 15.98
CA LEU A 75 -21.35 9.82 14.72
C LEU A 75 -21.13 11.00 13.75
N VAL A 76 -21.20 12.24 14.26
CA VAL A 76 -21.06 13.45 13.44
C VAL A 76 -19.63 13.60 12.90
N GLU A 77 -18.61 13.28 13.70
CA GLU A 77 -17.22 13.29 13.24
C GLU A 77 -16.96 12.21 12.20
N SER A 78 -17.52 11.01 12.40
CA SER A 78 -17.46 9.93 11.43
C SER A 78 -18.11 10.32 10.09
N TRP A 79 -19.24 11.04 10.12
CA TRP A 79 -19.86 11.58 8.91
C TRP A 79 -18.97 12.60 8.19
N LYS A 80 -18.27 13.47 8.93
CA LYS A 80 -17.31 14.41 8.33
C LYS A 80 -16.16 13.69 7.64
N LEU A 81 -15.61 12.63 8.24
CA LEU A 81 -14.57 11.81 7.62
C LEU A 81 -15.07 11.12 6.34
N ASN A 82 -16.30 10.59 6.35
CA ASN A 82 -16.91 10.04 5.14
C ASN A 82 -17.10 11.11 4.06
N ALA A 83 -17.58 12.30 4.39
CA ALA A 83 -17.71 13.40 3.44
C ALA A 83 -16.35 13.82 2.85
N GLN A 84 -15.28 13.82 3.65
CA GLN A 84 -13.92 14.06 3.16
C GLN A 84 -13.45 12.97 2.18
N ARG A 85 -13.75 11.70 2.46
CA ARG A 85 -13.46 10.60 1.51
C ARG A 85 -14.17 10.80 0.18
N GLU A 86 -15.46 11.12 0.22
CA GLU A 86 -16.25 11.34 -1.01
C GLU A 86 -15.74 12.55 -1.82
N ALA A 87 -15.37 13.64 -1.14
CA ALA A 87 -14.76 14.79 -1.78
C ALA A 87 -13.43 14.42 -2.45
N TYR A 88 -12.56 13.68 -1.74
CA TYR A 88 -11.29 13.23 -2.29
C TYR A 88 -11.50 12.33 -3.53
N ARG A 89 -12.44 11.40 -3.48
CA ARG A 89 -12.79 10.51 -4.60
C ARG A 89 -13.23 11.32 -5.83
N ALA A 90 -14.12 12.29 -5.63
CA ALA A 90 -14.59 13.17 -6.70
C ALA A 90 -13.44 14.01 -7.30
N GLU A 91 -12.58 14.58 -6.46
CA GLU A 91 -11.38 15.32 -6.89
C GLU A 91 -10.44 14.44 -7.73
N TYR A 92 -10.18 13.21 -7.27
CA TYR A 92 -9.25 12.29 -7.93
C TYR A 92 -9.79 11.83 -9.30
N HIS A 93 -11.07 11.49 -9.41
CA HIS A 93 -11.69 11.14 -10.69
C HIS A 93 -11.70 12.31 -11.67
N LYS A 94 -11.99 13.52 -11.18
CA LYS A 94 -11.90 14.74 -11.99
C LYS A 94 -10.46 14.94 -12.50
N LEU A 95 -9.46 14.79 -11.63
CA LEU A 95 -8.05 14.90 -11.98
C LEU A 95 -7.62 13.89 -13.05
N MET A 96 -8.04 12.63 -12.93
CA MET A 96 -7.75 11.60 -13.94
C MET A 96 -8.34 12.00 -15.30
N LYS A 97 -9.58 12.50 -15.32
CA LYS A 97 -10.24 12.96 -16.56
C LYS A 97 -9.53 14.17 -17.17
N GLU A 98 -9.15 15.16 -16.36
CA GLU A 98 -8.42 16.36 -16.80
C GLU A 98 -7.04 16.01 -17.38
N ARG A 99 -6.37 15.00 -16.80
CA ARG A 99 -5.08 14.49 -17.28
C ARG A 99 -5.21 13.50 -18.44
N GLY A 100 -6.44 13.11 -18.80
CA GLY A 100 -6.71 12.14 -19.88
C GLY A 100 -6.12 10.76 -19.59
N VAL A 101 -6.27 10.26 -18.37
CA VAL A 101 -5.75 8.95 -17.93
C VAL A 101 -6.90 7.96 -17.77
N ASP A 102 -6.84 6.84 -18.50
CA ASP A 102 -7.84 5.77 -18.43
C ASP A 102 -7.61 4.81 -17.25
N PHE A 103 -6.35 4.52 -16.92
CA PHE A 103 -5.95 3.69 -15.80
C PHE A 103 -4.58 4.10 -15.26
N ILE A 104 -4.31 3.76 -14.00
CA ILE A 104 -3.03 4.03 -13.35
C ILE A 104 -2.28 2.72 -13.17
N LEU A 105 -1.08 2.64 -13.75
CA LEU A 105 -0.13 1.57 -13.45
C LEU A 105 0.75 2.01 -12.27
N CYS A 106 0.76 1.23 -11.20
CA CYS A 106 1.60 1.48 -10.03
C CYS A 106 2.14 0.17 -9.43
N PRO A 107 3.15 0.22 -8.56
CA PRO A 107 3.56 -0.93 -7.77
C PRO A 107 2.45 -1.37 -6.81
N SER A 108 2.29 -2.68 -6.61
CA SER A 108 1.35 -3.23 -5.62
C SER A 108 1.93 -3.29 -4.20
N TYR A 109 3.26 -3.19 -4.07
CA TYR A 109 3.97 -3.20 -2.79
C TYR A 109 5.34 -2.53 -2.93
N VAL A 110 6.03 -2.29 -1.81
CA VAL A 110 7.38 -1.67 -1.77
C VAL A 110 8.46 -2.59 -2.36
N GLY A 111 8.27 -3.91 -2.28
CA GLY A 111 9.32 -4.89 -2.53
C GLY A 111 8.79 -6.27 -2.92
N ALA A 112 9.69 -7.25 -2.95
CA ALA A 112 9.30 -8.67 -2.95
C ALA A 112 8.56 -9.02 -1.64
N ALA A 113 7.97 -10.22 -1.57
CA ALA A 113 7.16 -10.68 -0.43
C ALA A 113 7.81 -10.35 0.93
N ALA A 114 7.10 -9.66 1.82
CA ALA A 114 7.59 -9.25 3.13
C ALA A 114 8.00 -10.45 4.01
N GLU A 115 8.86 -10.22 4.99
CA GLU A 115 9.13 -11.23 6.01
C GLU A 115 7.90 -11.35 6.91
N VAL A 116 7.65 -12.56 7.41
CA VAL A 116 6.48 -12.84 8.25
C VAL A 116 6.55 -11.94 9.48
N GLY A 117 5.45 -11.24 9.77
CA GLY A 117 5.38 -10.35 10.94
C GLY A 117 6.09 -9.01 10.79
N THR A 118 6.47 -8.59 9.57
CA THR A 118 7.16 -7.29 9.34
C THR A 118 6.41 -6.34 8.40
N THR A 119 5.20 -6.67 7.96
CA THR A 119 4.46 -5.91 6.93
C THR A 119 3.86 -4.62 7.50
N GLN A 120 4.56 -3.50 7.40
CA GLN A 120 4.15 -2.23 8.00
C GLN A 120 3.86 -1.12 6.98
N TYR A 121 3.54 -1.47 5.74
CA TYR A 121 3.30 -0.50 4.67
C TYR A 121 2.06 -0.85 3.86
N TRP A 122 1.03 -0.01 3.97
CA TRP A 122 -0.26 -0.24 3.32
C TRP A 122 -0.55 0.73 2.17
N ALA A 123 0.23 1.79 2.00
CA ALA A 123 -0.16 2.92 1.15
C ALA A 123 -0.42 2.53 -0.32
N TYR A 124 0.34 1.60 -0.89
CA TYR A 124 0.19 1.17 -2.28
C TYR A 124 -1.15 0.51 -2.62
N THR A 125 -1.82 -0.08 -1.63
CA THR A 125 -3.12 -0.75 -1.82
C THR A 125 -4.26 0.00 -1.15
N ALA A 126 -4.02 0.55 0.04
CA ALA A 126 -5.03 1.23 0.85
C ALA A 126 -5.66 2.44 0.14
N MET A 127 -4.89 3.14 -0.71
CA MET A 127 -5.41 4.23 -1.53
C MET A 127 -6.60 3.83 -2.39
N TRP A 128 -6.57 2.64 -2.98
CA TRP A 128 -7.62 2.17 -3.87
C TRP A 128 -8.91 1.83 -3.11
N ASN A 129 -8.82 1.50 -1.82
CA ASN A 129 -9.98 1.31 -0.95
C ASN A 129 -10.70 2.65 -0.68
N VAL A 130 -9.95 3.74 -0.49
CA VAL A 130 -10.51 5.09 -0.31
C VAL A 130 -11.18 5.56 -1.59
N LEU A 131 -10.48 5.39 -2.72
CA LEU A 131 -10.98 5.76 -4.03
C LEU A 131 -12.17 4.90 -4.49
N ASP A 132 -12.33 3.70 -3.94
CA ASP A 132 -13.32 2.70 -4.37
C ASP A 132 -13.25 2.44 -5.88
N GLN A 133 -12.01 2.33 -6.36
CA GLN A 133 -11.70 2.13 -7.77
C GLN A 133 -11.30 0.67 -7.99
N PRO A 134 -11.81 -0.01 -9.04
CA PRO A 134 -11.41 -1.36 -9.34
C PRO A 134 -9.89 -1.41 -9.56
N SER A 135 -9.24 -2.36 -8.89
CA SER A 135 -7.80 -2.57 -8.98
C SER A 135 -7.49 -4.04 -9.21
N ILE A 136 -6.47 -4.30 -10.03
CA ILE A 136 -5.98 -5.64 -10.32
C ILE A 136 -4.47 -5.66 -10.14
N THR A 137 -3.96 -6.73 -9.52
CA THR A 137 -2.53 -7.00 -9.45
C THR A 137 -2.23 -8.21 -10.32
N PHE A 138 -1.21 -8.10 -11.16
CA PHE A 138 -0.74 -9.18 -12.03
C PHE A 138 0.78 -9.34 -11.91
N PRO A 139 1.31 -10.57 -12.03
CA PRO A 139 2.74 -10.81 -12.00
C PRO A 139 3.40 -10.34 -13.30
N THR A 140 4.58 -9.72 -13.21
CA THR A 140 5.39 -9.35 -14.38
C THR A 140 6.15 -10.52 -15.00
N GLY A 141 6.19 -11.66 -14.31
CA GLY A 141 7.03 -12.82 -14.64
C GLY A 141 8.49 -12.68 -14.16
N LEU A 142 8.89 -11.51 -13.68
CA LEU A 142 10.23 -11.31 -13.10
C LEU A 142 10.33 -11.95 -11.71
N LYS A 143 11.50 -12.51 -11.42
CA LYS A 143 11.89 -12.97 -10.08
C LYS A 143 12.85 -11.97 -9.46
N ALA A 144 12.84 -11.88 -8.13
CA ALA A 144 13.85 -11.12 -7.41
C ALA A 144 15.23 -11.72 -7.71
N ASP A 145 16.19 -10.87 -8.06
CA ASP A 145 17.53 -11.25 -8.46
C ASP A 145 18.54 -10.43 -7.64
N PRO A 146 19.28 -11.02 -6.69
CA PRO A 146 20.23 -10.30 -5.85
C PRO A 146 21.38 -9.63 -6.62
N ALA A 147 21.70 -10.10 -7.84
CA ALA A 147 22.75 -9.50 -8.66
C ALA A 147 22.30 -8.21 -9.35
N VAL A 148 20.98 -8.04 -9.53
CA VAL A 148 20.38 -6.89 -10.24
C VAL A 148 19.62 -5.97 -9.29
N ASP A 149 18.85 -6.54 -8.36
CA ASP A 149 18.04 -5.86 -7.36
C ASP A 149 18.89 -5.47 -6.14
N VAL A 150 19.96 -4.73 -6.39
CA VAL A 150 20.84 -4.20 -5.34
C VAL A 150 20.23 -2.99 -4.66
N VAL A 151 20.55 -2.81 -3.37
CA VAL A 151 20.08 -1.68 -2.57
C VAL A 151 20.63 -0.39 -3.17
N ASN A 152 19.74 0.56 -3.49
CA ASN A 152 20.15 1.89 -3.95
C ASN A 152 20.73 2.69 -2.77
N ALA A 153 22.05 2.90 -2.75
CA ALA A 153 22.73 3.64 -1.68
C ALA A 153 22.34 5.12 -1.62
N ASP A 154 21.89 5.70 -2.74
CA ASP A 154 21.51 7.11 -2.84
C ASP A 154 20.00 7.33 -2.60
N PHE A 155 19.29 6.33 -2.09
CA PHE A 155 17.88 6.44 -1.78
C PHE A 155 17.63 7.53 -0.74
N LYS A 156 16.77 8.48 -1.10
CA LYS A 156 16.29 9.53 -0.19
C LYS A 156 14.86 9.19 0.21
N PRO A 157 14.60 8.81 1.47
CA PRO A 157 13.23 8.52 1.90
C PRO A 157 12.36 9.78 1.81
N LEU A 158 11.11 9.63 1.38
CA LEU A 158 10.14 10.74 1.38
C LEU A 158 9.43 10.86 2.74
N SER A 159 9.47 9.79 3.54
CA SER A 159 8.80 9.68 4.83
C SER A 159 9.57 8.76 5.79
N LYS A 160 9.16 8.74 7.06
CA LYS A 160 9.73 7.80 8.06
C LYS A 160 9.36 6.36 7.72
N GLU A 161 8.19 6.15 7.14
CA GLU A 161 7.69 4.88 6.66
C GLU A 161 8.57 4.34 5.53
N ASP A 162 8.94 5.20 4.57
CA ASP A 162 9.83 4.83 3.47
C ASP A 162 11.22 4.44 3.98
N GLN A 163 11.77 5.20 4.93
CA GLN A 163 13.07 4.87 5.55
C GLN A 163 13.02 3.49 6.22
N ARG A 164 11.96 3.21 6.98
CA ARG A 164 11.79 1.91 7.66
C ARG A 164 11.71 0.75 6.67
N GLU A 165 10.95 0.88 5.58
CA GLU A 165 10.86 -0.17 4.57
C GLU A 165 12.17 -0.32 3.78
N TYR A 166 12.89 0.78 3.54
CA TYR A 166 14.23 0.74 2.97
C TYR A 166 15.23 -0.01 3.86
N ASP A 167 15.22 0.24 5.16
CA ASP A 167 16.09 -0.45 6.12
C ASP A 167 15.81 -1.95 6.17
N LYS A 168 14.53 -2.36 6.09
CA LYS A 168 14.14 -3.77 5.95
C LYS A 168 14.69 -4.38 4.67
N CYS A 169 14.66 -3.66 3.56
CA CYS A 169 15.22 -4.11 2.30
C CYS A 169 16.74 -4.30 2.38
N LYS A 170 17.45 -3.35 3.02
CA LYS A 170 18.91 -3.42 3.23
C LYS A 170 19.33 -4.62 4.07
N ASN A 171 18.56 -4.93 5.10
CA ASN A 171 18.87 -6.02 6.03
C ASN A 171 18.36 -7.39 5.56
N ARG A 172 17.65 -7.43 4.43
CA ARG A 172 17.07 -8.66 3.90
C ARG A 172 18.15 -9.56 3.30
N ARG A 173 18.23 -10.80 3.79
CA ARG A 173 18.87 -11.89 3.06
C ARG A 173 17.89 -12.38 2.01
N TYR A 174 18.20 -12.20 0.73
CA TYR A 174 17.45 -12.85 -0.35
C TYR A 174 17.72 -14.36 -0.31
N ALA A 175 17.00 -15.08 0.54
CA ALA A 175 16.86 -16.51 0.37
C ALA A 175 15.85 -16.75 -0.76
N PRO A 176 16.10 -17.66 -1.71
CA PRO A 176 15.06 -18.07 -2.65
C PRO A 176 13.85 -18.56 -1.84
N SER A 177 12.68 -17.97 -2.10
CA SER A 177 11.43 -18.37 -1.44
C SER A 177 11.28 -19.90 -1.52
N PRO A 178 11.04 -20.60 -0.39
CA PRO A 178 10.87 -22.06 -0.39
C PRO A 178 9.58 -22.52 -1.08
N THR A 179 8.72 -21.62 -1.54
CA THR A 179 7.57 -21.98 -2.38
C THR A 179 8.01 -22.30 -3.81
N LYS A 180 8.56 -23.51 -3.98
CA LYS A 180 8.27 -24.33 -5.15
C LYS A 180 6.74 -24.44 -5.22
N ARG A 181 6.09 -23.52 -5.94
CA ARG A 181 4.77 -23.81 -6.47
C ARG A 181 5.02 -24.95 -7.46
N SER A 182 4.59 -26.14 -7.08
CA SER A 182 4.58 -27.33 -7.91
C SER A 182 4.04 -26.96 -9.28
N SER A 183 4.89 -27.13 -10.29
CA SER A 183 4.47 -27.43 -11.63
C SER A 183 3.70 -28.75 -11.57
N GLU A 184 2.37 -28.70 -11.57
CA GLU A 184 1.47 -29.79 -11.97
C GLU A 184 0.02 -29.27 -11.94
N CYS A 185 -0.60 -29.31 -13.14
CA CYS A 185 -1.97 -28.93 -13.53
C CYS A 185 -2.34 -27.44 -13.57
#